data_AF-A0A8H3DQE0-F1
#
_entry.id   AF-A0A8H3DQE0-F1
#
_cell.length_a   1.000
_cell.length_b   1.000
_cell.length_c   1.000
_cell.angle_alpha   90.00
_cell.angle_beta   90.00
_cell.angle_gamma   90.00
#
_symmetry.space_group_name_H-M   'P 1'
#
loop_
_entity.id
_entity.type
_entity.pdbx_description
1 polymer ?
#
loop_
_entity_poly.entity_id
_entity_poly.type
_entity_poly.pdbx_seq_one_letter_code
_entity_poly.pdbx_strand_id
1 'polypeptide(L)'
;MSSELPATDYAEVPDSGDILNSLCGVCSVPLAERNLLTQVSPFGNRCVLTGQDESVKLAHLIEKCTKIRRYQFTFGRKLNLNSHWFFVSLASNLHHQFDTWKYAFIPTPALITRIANRLRDEKARRLQLGIQGPWPDYRQAGWFPITKAGIDYYFIPLGIHGTIFRHRDLGDPSANSEDFQQLDAPFEGFPTLRLSAHPYAMVLNAYPKLKKYLKTGPLPSPADSSYQDIKFIYHTVMNT
;
A
#
# COMPACT_ATOMS: atom_id res chain seq x y z
N MET A 1 14.78 -14.78 18.81
CA MET A 1 13.42 -15.31 18.59
C MET A 1 12.48 -14.12 18.64
N SER A 2 11.90 -13.73 17.50
CA SER A 2 11.00 -12.57 17.43
C SER A 2 9.62 -13.00 17.92
N SER A 3 9.17 -12.44 19.04
CA SER A 3 7.84 -12.71 19.57
C SER A 3 6.78 -12.14 18.63
N GLU A 4 6.07 -13.02 17.91
CA GLU A 4 4.84 -12.66 17.21
C GLU A 4 3.81 -12.26 18.28
N LEU A 5 3.55 -10.96 18.41
CA LEU A 5 2.47 -10.47 19.26
C LEU A 5 1.14 -10.57 18.50
N PRO A 6 0.04 -10.88 19.18
CA PRO A 6 -1.27 -10.84 18.57
C PRO A 6 -1.56 -9.45 18.01
N ALA A 7 -2.18 -9.45 16.84
CA ALA A 7 -2.75 -8.31 16.15
C ALA A 7 -3.86 -7.66 17.03
N THR A 8 -3.47 -6.88 18.05
CA THR A 8 -4.42 -6.25 19.00
C THR A 8 -4.89 -4.87 18.58
N ASP A 9 -4.24 -4.20 17.61
CA ASP A 9 -4.71 -2.92 17.04
C ASP A 9 -5.93 -3.08 16.10
N TYR A 10 -6.57 -4.25 16.18
CA TYR A 10 -7.74 -4.65 15.39
C TYR A 10 -9.03 -4.55 16.19
N ALA A 11 -8.98 -3.89 17.36
CA ALA A 11 -10.13 -3.63 18.21
C ALA A 11 -11.33 -3.24 17.35
N GLU A 12 -12.39 -4.01 17.51
CA GLU A 12 -13.66 -3.85 16.84
C GLU A 12 -14.05 -2.37 16.93
N VAL A 13 -14.07 -1.69 15.79
CA VAL A 13 -14.77 -0.41 15.73
C VAL A 13 -16.21 -0.73 16.12
N PRO A 14 -16.80 -0.07 17.13
CA PRO A 14 -18.18 -0.30 17.50
C PRO A 14 -19.05 -0.23 16.27
N ASP A 15 -20.09 -1.05 16.23
CA ASP A 15 -21.05 -1.11 15.13
C ASP A 15 -21.81 0.23 15.04
N SER A 16 -21.16 1.24 14.48
CA SER A 16 -21.71 2.55 14.22
C SER A 16 -22.60 2.40 12.99
N GLY A 17 -23.89 2.21 13.26
CA GLY A 17 -24.96 2.09 12.29
C GLY A 17 -25.22 3.34 11.44
N ASP A 18 -24.39 4.38 11.50
CA ASP A 18 -24.70 5.71 10.95
C ASP A 18 -23.83 6.16 9.77
N ILE A 19 -22.99 5.29 9.20
CA ILE A 19 -22.20 5.64 7.99
C ILE A 19 -22.89 5.09 6.73
N LEU A 20 -24.14 5.47 6.50
CA LEU A 20 -24.81 5.24 5.22
C LEU A 20 -25.16 6.52 4.44
N ASN A 21 -24.99 7.71 5.03
CA ASN A 21 -25.48 8.97 4.44
C ASN A 21 -24.40 10.03 4.12
N SER A 22 -23.18 9.63 3.77
CA SER A 22 -22.19 10.57 3.19
C SER A 22 -21.54 10.00 1.92
N LEU A 23 -22.40 9.59 0.99
CA LEU A 23 -21.99 9.21 -0.35
C LEU A 23 -21.89 10.50 -1.19
N CYS A 24 -20.66 10.90 -1.52
CA CYS A 24 -20.28 12.06 -2.36
C CYS A 24 -20.23 13.46 -1.70
N GLY A 25 -19.63 13.57 -0.51
CA GLY A 25 -19.12 14.85 0.02
C GLY A 25 -17.61 14.78 0.22
N VAL A 26 -16.88 15.78 -0.31
CA VAL A 26 -15.43 16.07 -0.21
C VAL A 26 -14.56 14.97 0.43
N CYS A 27 -13.72 14.32 -0.39
CA CYS A 27 -12.84 13.19 -0.03
C CYS A 27 -11.66 13.54 0.91
N SER A 28 -11.76 14.58 1.74
CA SER A 28 -10.75 14.86 2.76
C SER A 28 -10.92 13.95 3.97
N VAL A 29 -9.82 13.36 4.45
CA VAL A 29 -9.80 12.68 5.75
C VAL A 29 -9.97 13.77 6.83
N PRO A 30 -10.92 13.64 7.78
CA PRO A 30 -11.06 14.57 8.89
C PRO A 30 -9.73 14.77 9.63
N LEU A 31 -9.48 15.98 10.13
CA LEU A 31 -8.20 16.33 10.78
C LEU A 31 -7.86 15.41 11.96
N ALA A 32 -8.87 15.02 12.76
CA ALA A 32 -8.69 14.09 13.87
C ALA A 32 -8.22 12.70 13.42
N GLU A 33 -8.84 12.15 12.36
CA GLU A 33 -8.41 10.88 11.77
C GLU A 33 -7.00 11.00 11.17
N ARG A 34 -6.70 12.10 10.49
CA ARG A 34 -5.37 12.37 9.95
C ARG A 34 -4.29 12.33 11.04
N ASN A 35 -4.55 12.92 12.21
CA ASN A 35 -3.60 12.92 13.33
C ASN A 35 -3.41 11.52 13.93
N LEU A 36 -4.44 10.67 13.95
CA LEU A 36 -4.30 9.27 14.36
C LEU A 36 -3.48 8.47 13.34
N LEU A 37 -3.66 8.74 12.05
CA LEU A 37 -2.93 8.07 10.98
C LEU A 37 -1.43 8.39 10.99
N THR A 38 -1.05 9.62 11.37
CA THR A 38 0.36 9.98 11.49
C THR A 38 1.04 9.29 12.67
N GLN A 39 0.33 9.03 13.78
CA GLN A 39 0.90 8.34 14.96
C GLN A 39 1.27 6.87 14.71
N VAL A 40 0.62 6.22 13.74
CA VAL A 40 0.84 4.79 13.42
C VAL A 40 1.69 4.59 12.16
N SER A 41 2.12 5.67 11.52
CA SER A 41 3.06 5.65 10.40
C SER A 41 4.49 5.45 10.91
N PRO A 42 5.32 4.59 10.29
CA PRO A 42 6.71 4.39 10.72
C PRO A 42 7.54 5.67 10.61
N PHE A 43 7.09 6.62 9.79
CA PHE A 43 7.75 7.90 9.53
C PHE A 43 6.92 9.11 10.03
N GLY A 44 5.88 8.89 10.84
CA GLY A 44 5.05 9.98 11.32
C GLY A 44 4.35 10.74 10.18
N ASN A 45 4.31 12.08 10.30
CA ASN A 45 3.80 13.01 9.28
C ASN A 45 4.86 13.41 8.23
N ARG A 46 5.80 12.53 7.90
CA ARG A 46 6.84 12.78 6.88
C ARG A 46 6.48 12.11 5.56
N CYS A 47 6.92 12.71 4.46
CA CYS A 47 6.84 12.09 3.14
C CYS A 47 7.69 10.83 3.10
N VAL A 48 7.11 9.71 2.68
CA VAL A 48 7.81 8.42 2.66
C VAL A 48 8.96 8.36 1.63
N LEU A 49 8.95 9.24 0.63
CA LEU A 49 9.98 9.33 -0.41
C LEU A 49 11.12 10.27 -0.05
N THR A 50 10.80 11.46 0.48
CA THR A 50 11.80 12.51 0.73
C THR A 50 12.16 12.63 2.20
N GLY A 51 11.28 12.30 3.12
CA GLY A 51 11.45 12.58 4.56
C GLY A 51 11.07 13.99 4.97
N GLN A 52 10.62 14.83 4.04
CA GLN A 52 10.13 16.17 4.37
C GLN A 52 8.79 16.09 5.10
N ASP A 53 8.59 16.94 6.10
CA ASP A 53 7.34 17.06 6.87
C ASP A 53 6.46 18.23 6.41
N GLU A 54 7.01 19.17 5.65
CA GLU A 54 6.27 20.28 5.05
C GLU A 54 5.31 19.82 3.95
N SER A 55 4.08 20.35 3.99
CA SER A 55 3.07 20.14 2.93
C SER A 55 2.77 18.68 2.59
N VAL A 56 2.91 17.77 3.56
CA VAL A 56 2.59 16.35 3.41
C VAL A 56 1.08 16.14 3.25
N LYS A 57 0.69 15.19 2.41
CA LYS A 57 -0.68 14.76 2.11
C LYS A 57 -0.79 13.25 2.25
N LEU A 58 -1.96 12.79 2.68
CA LEU A 58 -2.29 11.37 2.73
C LEU A 58 -2.89 10.94 1.39
N ALA A 59 -2.18 10.09 0.65
CA ALA A 59 -2.65 9.50 -0.59
C ALA A 59 -3.40 8.21 -0.30
N HIS A 60 -4.63 8.11 -0.79
CA HIS A 60 -5.40 6.87 -0.67
C HIS A 60 -4.87 5.84 -1.66
N LEU A 61 -4.63 4.62 -1.18
CA LEU A 61 -4.25 3.49 -2.02
C LEU A 61 -5.45 2.88 -2.75
N ILE A 62 -6.63 2.98 -2.14
CA ILE A 62 -7.89 2.44 -2.65
C ILE A 62 -8.89 3.58 -2.88
N GLU A 63 -9.53 3.59 -4.05
CA GLU A 63 -10.59 4.56 -4.38
C GLU A 63 -11.82 4.37 -3.47
N LYS A 64 -12.33 5.48 -2.91
CA LYS A 64 -13.42 5.48 -1.92
C LYS A 64 -14.78 5.02 -2.44
N CYS A 65 -15.10 5.27 -3.71
CA CYS A 65 -16.52 5.51 -4.05
C CYS A 65 -17.26 4.42 -4.84
N THR A 66 -16.62 3.39 -5.41
CA THR A 66 -17.37 2.46 -6.31
C THR A 66 -17.14 0.97 -6.08
N LYS A 67 -16.12 0.57 -5.30
CA LYS A 67 -15.73 -0.86 -5.20
C LYS A 67 -15.53 -1.36 -3.78
N ILE A 68 -15.95 -0.60 -2.77
CA ILE A 68 -15.76 -0.96 -1.35
C ILE A 68 -16.34 -2.34 -1.01
N ARG A 69 -17.52 -2.69 -1.55
CA ARG A 69 -18.14 -4.01 -1.33
C ARG A 69 -17.28 -5.15 -1.89
N ARG A 70 -16.67 -4.97 -3.06
CA ARG A 70 -15.76 -5.97 -3.66
C ARG A 70 -14.51 -6.13 -2.82
N TYR A 71 -13.93 -5.02 -2.37
CA TYR A 71 -12.81 -5.08 -1.44
C TYR A 71 -13.22 -5.76 -0.13
N GLN A 72 -14.38 -5.47 0.45
CA GLN A 72 -14.83 -6.13 1.67
C GLN A 72 -15.02 -7.64 1.49
N PHE A 73 -15.60 -8.07 0.37
CA PHE A 73 -15.75 -9.48 0.03
C PHE A 73 -14.40 -10.18 -0.09
N THR A 74 -13.44 -9.55 -0.78
CA THR A 74 -12.10 -10.11 -0.93
C THR A 74 -11.34 -10.10 0.38
N PHE A 75 -11.41 -9.04 1.17
CA PHE A 75 -10.69 -8.98 2.44
C PHE A 75 -11.39 -9.79 3.54
N GLY A 76 -12.54 -10.42 3.25
CA GLY A 76 -13.28 -11.26 4.17
C GLY A 76 -13.94 -10.51 5.33
N ARG A 77 -14.10 -9.18 5.24
CA ARG A 77 -14.68 -8.33 6.32
C ARG A 77 -15.02 -6.91 5.88
N LYS A 78 -15.68 -6.17 6.79
CA LYS A 78 -15.84 -4.71 6.71
C LYS A 78 -14.48 -4.00 6.75
N LEU A 79 -14.23 -3.16 5.75
CA LEU A 79 -13.04 -2.32 5.62
C LEU A 79 -13.33 -0.91 6.12
N ASN A 80 -12.42 -0.38 6.94
CA ASN A 80 -12.33 1.05 7.21
C ASN A 80 -11.34 1.65 6.21
N LEU A 81 -11.83 2.34 5.16
CA LEU A 81 -10.97 2.97 4.15
C LEU A 81 -10.16 4.15 4.70
N ASN A 82 -10.52 4.67 5.87
CA ASN A 82 -9.76 5.68 6.60
C ASN A 82 -8.72 5.05 7.55
N SER A 83 -8.44 3.75 7.44
CA SER A 83 -7.38 3.08 8.20
C SER A 83 -6.00 3.28 7.57
N HIS A 84 -4.94 3.39 8.39
CA HIS A 84 -3.56 3.64 7.95
C HIS A 84 -3.03 2.64 6.92
N TRP A 85 -3.57 1.43 6.94
CA TRP A 85 -3.34 0.38 5.96
C TRP A 85 -3.64 0.79 4.51
N PHE A 86 -4.46 1.83 4.30
CA PHE A 86 -4.91 2.29 2.98
C PHE A 86 -4.33 3.66 2.58
N PHE A 87 -3.30 4.14 3.29
CA PHE A 87 -2.66 5.42 3.02
C PHE A 87 -1.16 5.34 2.87
N VAL A 88 -0.62 6.34 2.16
CA VAL A 88 0.80 6.69 2.17
C VAL A 88 0.95 8.20 2.32
N SER A 89 1.93 8.63 3.13
CA SER A 89 2.24 10.05 3.33
C SER A 89 3.19 10.55 2.24
N LEU A 90 2.77 11.54 1.46
CA LEU A 90 3.53 12.08 0.33
C LEU A 90 3.58 13.60 0.37
N ALA A 91 4.71 14.21 0.01
CA ALA A 91 4.80 15.64 -0.24
C ALA A 91 3.80 16.04 -1.35
N SER A 92 3.23 17.24 -1.28
CA SER A 92 2.13 17.67 -2.17
C SER A 92 2.41 17.48 -3.67
N ASN A 93 3.63 17.78 -4.12
CA ASN A 93 4.08 17.57 -5.51
C ASN A 93 4.14 16.08 -5.88
N LEU A 94 4.70 15.24 -4.99
CA LEU A 94 4.81 13.80 -5.18
C LEU A 94 3.47 13.09 -5.09
N HIS A 95 2.54 13.62 -4.29
CA HIS A 95 1.15 13.17 -4.22
C HIS A 95 0.45 13.35 -5.57
N HIS A 96 0.58 14.53 -6.19
CA HIS A 96 0.02 14.77 -7.53
C HIS A 96 0.61 13.82 -8.58
N GLN A 97 1.92 13.57 -8.52
CA GLN A 97 2.59 12.59 -9.40
C GLN A 97 2.12 11.14 -9.15
N PHE A 98 1.82 10.79 -7.90
CA PHE A 98 1.24 9.50 -7.54
C PHE A 98 -0.15 9.30 -8.16
N ASP A 99 -1.01 10.32 -8.06
CA ASP A 99 -2.38 10.33 -8.58
C ASP A 99 -2.41 10.34 -10.11
N THR A 100 -1.42 10.96 -10.75
CA THR A 100 -1.26 11.01 -12.23
C THR A 100 -0.44 9.85 -12.79
N TRP A 101 -0.17 8.82 -11.97
CA TRP A 101 0.42 7.53 -12.34
C TRP A 101 1.86 7.64 -12.85
N LYS A 102 2.63 8.60 -12.34
CA LYS A 102 4.05 8.79 -12.67
C LYS A 102 4.99 7.82 -11.95
N TYR A 103 4.51 7.18 -10.90
CA TYR A 103 5.21 6.10 -10.20
C TYR A 103 4.22 5.22 -9.43
N ALA A 104 4.71 4.08 -9.00
CA ALA A 104 3.98 3.15 -8.13
C ALA A 104 4.88 2.66 -6.98
N PHE A 105 4.25 2.12 -5.95
CA PHE A 105 4.92 1.27 -4.98
C PHE A 105 4.47 -0.16 -5.22
N ILE A 106 5.37 -1.12 -5.07
CA ILE A 106 5.01 -2.56 -5.08
C ILE A 106 5.65 -3.23 -3.87
N PRO A 107 5.02 -4.27 -3.27
CA PRO A 107 5.69 -5.06 -2.25
C PRO A 107 6.96 -5.71 -2.81
N THR A 108 7.84 -6.21 -1.95
CA THR A 108 9.03 -6.96 -2.42
C THR A 108 8.63 -8.17 -3.28
N PRO A 109 9.44 -8.59 -4.28
CA PRO A 109 9.13 -9.75 -5.11
C PRO A 109 8.85 -11.02 -4.28
N ALA A 110 9.64 -11.26 -3.22
CA ALA A 110 9.42 -12.37 -2.31
C ALA A 110 8.03 -12.32 -1.65
N LEU A 111 7.59 -11.14 -1.21
CA LEU A 111 6.27 -10.95 -0.64
C LEU A 111 5.18 -11.12 -1.71
N ILE A 112 5.35 -10.54 -2.90
CA ILE A 112 4.43 -10.70 -4.03
C ILE A 112 4.23 -12.19 -4.36
N THR A 113 5.30 -12.95 -4.54
CA THR A 113 5.23 -14.38 -4.85
C THR A 113 4.59 -15.17 -3.72
N ARG A 114 4.92 -14.87 -2.46
CA ARG A 114 4.28 -15.50 -1.30
C ARG A 114 2.76 -15.27 -1.29
N ILE A 115 2.32 -14.06 -1.58
CA ILE A 115 0.89 -13.71 -1.65
C ILE A 115 0.22 -14.45 -2.81
N ALA A 116 0.84 -14.41 -4.00
CA ALA A 116 0.30 -15.07 -5.18
C ALA A 116 0.15 -16.58 -4.97
N ASN A 117 1.14 -17.25 -4.38
CA ASN A 117 1.07 -18.68 -4.07
C ASN A 117 -0.04 -19.00 -3.07
N ARG A 118 -0.17 -18.22 -2.00
CA ARG A 118 -1.27 -18.42 -1.03
C ARG A 118 -2.65 -18.26 -1.66
N LEU A 119 -2.82 -17.27 -2.55
CA LEU A 119 -4.07 -17.10 -3.29
C LEU A 119 -4.33 -18.26 -4.26
N ARG A 120 -3.30 -18.82 -4.89
CA ARG A 120 -3.42 -20.03 -5.73
C ARG A 120 -3.84 -21.24 -4.91
N ASP A 121 -3.17 -21.48 -3.79
CA ASP A 121 -3.43 -22.62 -2.90
C ASP A 121 -4.87 -22.57 -2.35
N GLU A 122 -5.32 -21.40 -1.91
CA GLU A 122 -6.68 -21.22 -1.42
C GLU A 122 -7.71 -21.36 -2.53
N LYS A 123 -7.43 -20.85 -3.73
CA LYS A 123 -8.32 -21.06 -4.88
C LYS A 123 -8.47 -22.55 -5.21
N ALA A 124 -7.38 -23.31 -5.17
CA ALA A 124 -7.39 -24.76 -5.37
C ALA A 124 -8.15 -25.48 -4.26
N ARG A 125 -7.90 -25.13 -2.99
CA ARG A 125 -8.59 -25.69 -1.82
C ARG A 125 -10.09 -25.44 -1.87
N ARG A 126 -10.51 -24.21 -2.21
CA ARG A 126 -11.94 -23.85 -2.31
C ARG A 126 -12.62 -24.60 -3.45
N LEU A 127 -11.95 -24.79 -4.58
CA LEU A 127 -12.46 -25.59 -5.69
C LEU A 127 -12.65 -27.06 -5.26
N GLN A 128 -11.65 -27.64 -4.60
CA GLN A 128 -11.71 -29.02 -4.10
C GLN A 128 -12.83 -29.24 -3.09
N LEU A 129 -13.05 -28.26 -2.21
CA LEU A 129 -14.04 -28.34 -1.12
C LEU A 129 -15.41 -27.76 -1.49
N GLY A 130 -15.60 -27.28 -2.73
CA GLY A 130 -16.86 -26.65 -3.16
C GLY A 130 -17.23 -25.37 -2.39
N ILE A 131 -16.24 -24.66 -1.82
CA ILE A 131 -16.49 -23.49 -0.97
C ILE A 131 -16.89 -22.30 -1.84
N GLN A 132 -18.13 -21.85 -1.66
CA GLN A 132 -18.65 -20.59 -2.20
C GLN A 132 -18.74 -19.54 -1.09
N GLY A 133 -18.66 -18.26 -1.44
CA GLY A 133 -18.76 -17.14 -0.48
C GLY A 133 -17.48 -16.32 -0.32
N PRO A 134 -17.37 -15.49 0.72
CA PRO A 134 -16.25 -14.56 0.89
C PRO A 134 -14.92 -15.29 1.04
N TRP A 135 -13.84 -14.60 0.72
CA TRP A 135 -12.49 -15.06 0.98
C TRP A 135 -12.20 -15.02 2.50
N PRO A 136 -11.24 -15.82 2.97
CA PRO A 136 -10.81 -15.77 4.37
C PRO A 136 -10.29 -14.38 4.76
N ASP A 137 -10.39 -14.01 6.04
CA ASP A 137 -9.84 -12.74 6.53
C ASP A 137 -8.32 -12.73 6.36
N TYR A 138 -7.90 -11.96 5.37
CA TYR A 138 -6.52 -11.87 4.95
C TYR A 138 -5.63 -11.07 5.88
N ARG A 139 -6.06 -10.68 7.07
CA ARG A 139 -5.19 -9.97 8.03
C ARG A 139 -4.66 -10.90 9.12
N GLN A 140 -5.03 -12.18 9.10
CA GLN A 140 -4.42 -13.14 10.01
C GLN A 140 -2.93 -13.28 9.70
N ALA A 141 -2.09 -13.41 10.73
CA ALA A 141 -0.64 -13.58 10.59
C ALA A 141 -0.28 -14.78 9.68
N GLY A 142 -1.15 -15.79 9.67
CA GLY A 142 -1.10 -16.94 8.77
C GLY A 142 -1.17 -16.57 7.29
N TRP A 143 -1.61 -15.37 6.92
CA TRP A 143 -1.75 -14.88 5.54
C TRP A 143 -0.70 -13.82 5.17
N PHE A 144 -0.27 -12.97 6.11
CA PHE A 144 0.75 -11.94 5.89
C PHE A 144 1.57 -11.73 7.17
N PRO A 145 2.89 -11.43 7.05
CA PRO A 145 3.67 -10.96 8.18
C PRO A 145 3.27 -9.51 8.47
N ILE A 146 2.18 -9.34 9.22
CA ILE A 146 1.82 -8.02 9.77
C ILE A 146 2.79 -7.75 10.90
N THR A 147 3.66 -6.75 10.71
CA THR A 147 4.63 -6.37 11.71
C THR A 147 4.42 -4.91 12.10
N LYS A 148 4.61 -4.60 13.39
CA LYS A 148 4.66 -3.21 13.87
C LYS A 148 5.78 -2.41 13.21
N ALA A 149 6.79 -3.09 12.70
CA ALA A 149 7.89 -2.48 11.98
C ALA A 149 7.53 -2.11 10.53
N GLY A 150 6.30 -2.33 10.07
CA GLY A 150 5.86 -2.07 8.69
C GLY A 150 6.23 -3.19 7.71
N ILE A 151 6.01 -2.92 6.43
CA ILE A 151 6.22 -3.84 5.31
C ILE A 151 7.12 -3.16 4.28
N ASP A 152 8.00 -3.93 3.66
CA ASP A 152 8.94 -3.45 2.66
C ASP A 152 8.31 -3.30 1.27
N TYR A 153 8.56 -2.14 0.65
CA TYR A 153 8.04 -1.76 -0.67
C TYR A 153 9.15 -1.18 -1.55
N TYR A 154 9.10 -1.51 -2.84
CA TYR A 154 9.93 -0.88 -3.87
C TYR A 154 9.21 0.30 -4.50
N PHE A 155 9.97 1.36 -4.76
CA PHE A 155 9.56 2.47 -5.60
C PHE A 155 9.79 2.12 -7.07
N ILE A 156 8.76 2.29 -7.90
CA ILE A 156 8.77 1.95 -9.33
C ILE A 156 8.51 3.23 -10.13
N PRO A 157 9.55 3.82 -10.76
CA PRO A 157 9.38 5.02 -11.58
C PRO A 157 8.69 4.68 -12.91
N LEU A 158 7.58 5.35 -13.24
CA LEU A 158 6.75 5.10 -14.44
C LEU A 158 6.65 6.33 -15.34
N GLY A 159 7.69 7.18 -15.35
CA GLY A 159 7.68 8.47 -16.07
C GLY A 159 7.78 9.68 -15.15
N ILE A 160 8.27 9.48 -13.92
CA ILE A 160 8.88 10.53 -13.12
C ILE A 160 10.31 10.78 -13.61
N HIS A 161 10.66 12.05 -13.77
CA HIS A 161 11.98 12.50 -14.20
C HIS A 161 12.52 13.52 -13.18
N GLY A 162 13.83 13.69 -13.15
CA GLY A 162 14.51 14.63 -12.26
C GLY A 162 15.08 13.96 -11.01
N THR A 163 15.20 14.77 -9.97
CA THR A 163 15.95 14.45 -8.76
C THR A 163 15.04 14.38 -7.55
N ILE A 164 15.22 13.36 -6.72
CA ILE A 164 14.60 13.23 -5.40
C ILE A 164 15.69 13.48 -4.37
N PHE A 165 15.48 14.50 -3.52
CA PHE A 165 16.29 14.71 -2.32
C PHE A 165 15.62 13.99 -1.16
N ARG A 166 16.30 12.97 -0.64
CA ARG A 166 15.80 12.11 0.44
C ARG A 166 16.63 12.33 1.70
N HIS A 167 16.00 12.65 2.82
CA HIS A 167 16.68 12.69 4.12
C HIS A 167 17.25 11.31 4.46
N ARG A 168 18.53 11.27 4.85
CA ARG A 168 19.25 10.03 5.17
C ARG A 168 18.74 9.38 6.45
N ASP A 169 18.22 10.18 7.38
CA ASP A 169 17.66 9.74 8.65
C ASP A 169 16.47 8.76 8.51
N LEU A 170 15.82 8.71 7.34
CA LEU A 170 14.80 7.71 7.02
C LEU A 170 15.35 6.29 6.88
N GLY A 171 16.61 6.15 6.48
CA GLY A 171 17.29 4.86 6.32
C GLY A 171 18.27 4.56 7.44
N ASP A 172 18.81 5.60 8.06
CA ASP A 172 19.79 5.53 9.14
C ASP A 172 19.42 6.53 10.25
N PRO A 173 18.77 6.10 11.33
CA PRO A 173 18.37 6.98 12.43
C PRO A 173 19.51 7.73 13.12
N SER A 174 20.77 7.37 12.86
CA SER A 174 21.95 8.08 13.38
C SER A 174 22.42 9.23 12.49
N ALA A 175 21.91 9.35 11.26
CA ALA A 175 22.23 10.44 10.35
C ALA A 175 21.64 11.79 10.83
N ASN A 176 22.26 12.89 10.41
CA ASN A 176 21.74 14.22 10.74
C ASN A 176 20.41 14.47 10.02
N SER A 177 19.47 15.17 10.67
CA SER A 177 18.20 15.54 10.05
C SER A 177 18.37 16.42 8.82
N GLU A 178 19.47 17.17 8.71
CA GLU A 178 19.79 18.01 7.54
C GLU A 178 20.55 17.25 6.44
N ASP A 179 20.87 15.97 6.63
CA ASP A 179 21.61 15.20 5.64
C ASP A 179 20.68 14.64 4.56
N PHE A 180 20.96 15.00 3.31
CA PHE A 180 20.23 14.51 2.15
C PHE A 180 21.06 13.53 1.31
N GLN A 181 20.35 12.57 0.72
CA GLN A 181 20.79 11.75 -0.39
C GLN A 181 20.09 12.27 -1.64
N GLN A 182 20.88 12.64 -2.64
CA GLN A 182 20.37 12.94 -3.98
C GLN A 182 20.19 11.62 -4.75
N LEU A 183 19.01 11.43 -5.34
CA LEU A 183 18.67 10.28 -6.17
C LEU A 183 18.14 10.79 -7.50
N ASP A 184 18.87 10.54 -8.59
CA ASP A 184 18.50 10.98 -9.93
C ASP A 184 17.83 9.87 -10.73
N ALA A 185 16.87 10.22 -11.60
CA ALA A 185 16.24 9.28 -12.52
C ALA A 185 17.29 8.52 -13.37
N PRO A 186 17.16 7.19 -13.55
CA PRO A 186 16.01 6.33 -13.27
C PRO A 186 15.92 5.79 -11.82
N PHE A 187 16.64 6.42 -10.88
CA PHE A 187 16.64 6.12 -9.45
C PHE A 187 17.24 4.74 -9.14
N GLU A 188 18.34 4.40 -9.80
CA GLU A 188 19.11 3.22 -9.46
C GLU A 188 19.55 3.28 -7.99
N GLY A 189 19.36 2.17 -7.26
CA GLY A 189 19.68 2.12 -5.84
C GLY A 189 18.71 2.85 -4.92
N PHE A 190 17.51 3.25 -5.40
CA PHE A 190 16.48 3.80 -4.51
C PHE A 190 16.18 2.81 -3.38
N PRO A 191 16.22 3.23 -2.11
CA PRO A 191 16.11 2.31 -0.98
C PRO A 191 14.71 1.69 -0.90
N THR A 192 14.65 0.47 -0.39
CA THR A 192 13.38 -0.15 0.01
C THR A 192 12.71 0.69 1.10
N LEU A 193 11.42 0.92 0.95
CA LEU A 193 10.62 1.74 1.86
C LEU A 193 9.83 0.85 2.81
N ARG A 194 9.93 1.14 4.11
CA ARG A 194 9.18 0.45 5.15
C ARG A 194 7.87 1.20 5.44
N LEU A 195 6.72 0.67 5.02
CA LEU A 195 5.42 1.34 5.11
C LEU A 195 4.41 0.49 5.90
N SER A 196 3.47 1.13 6.62
CA SER A 196 2.35 0.43 7.27
C SER A 196 1.19 0.10 6.31
N ALA A 197 1.32 0.44 5.04
CA ALA A 197 0.32 0.14 4.01
C ALA A 197 0.10 -1.38 3.86
N HIS A 198 -1.12 -1.79 3.52
CA HIS A 198 -1.45 -3.18 3.26
C HIS A 198 -0.97 -3.63 1.87
N PRO A 199 -0.36 -4.82 1.71
CA PRO A 199 0.18 -5.26 0.42
C PRO A 199 -0.87 -5.31 -0.68
N TYR A 200 -2.09 -5.78 -0.39
CA TYR A 200 -3.20 -5.73 -1.35
C TYR A 200 -3.61 -4.33 -1.76
N ALA A 201 -3.67 -3.37 -0.82
CA ALA A 201 -3.97 -1.99 -1.16
C ALA A 201 -2.91 -1.44 -2.12
N MET A 202 -1.65 -1.80 -1.87
CA MET A 202 -0.54 -1.43 -2.73
C MET A 202 -0.65 -2.07 -4.12
N VAL A 203 -0.94 -3.37 -4.21
CA VAL A 203 -1.13 -4.09 -5.49
C VAL A 203 -2.32 -3.52 -6.27
N LEU A 204 -3.43 -3.23 -5.60
CA LEU A 204 -4.63 -2.62 -6.18
C LEU A 204 -4.32 -1.25 -6.78
N ASN A 205 -3.50 -0.45 -6.10
CA ASN A 205 -3.05 0.84 -6.60
C ASN A 205 -2.05 0.70 -7.77
N ALA A 206 -1.11 -0.23 -7.65
CA ALA A 206 0.03 -0.35 -8.56
C ALA A 206 -0.36 -0.93 -9.92
N TYR A 207 -1.14 -2.03 -9.95
CA TYR A 207 -1.40 -2.76 -11.19
C TYR A 207 -1.98 -1.89 -12.33
N PRO A 208 -3.00 -1.01 -12.10
CA PRO A 208 -3.50 -0.13 -13.15
C PRO A 208 -2.42 0.80 -13.72
N LYS A 209 -1.51 1.29 -12.87
CA LYS A 209 -0.39 2.15 -13.27
C LYS A 209 0.61 1.39 -14.13
N LEU A 210 1.03 0.20 -13.66
CA LEU A 210 1.95 -0.69 -14.39
C LEU A 210 1.37 -1.10 -15.76
N LYS A 211 0.09 -1.50 -15.79
CA LYS A 211 -0.61 -1.87 -17.02
C LYS A 211 -0.68 -0.71 -18.02
N LYS A 212 -0.87 0.53 -17.56
CA LYS A 212 -0.86 1.71 -18.44
C LYS A 212 0.55 1.95 -18.99
N TYR A 213 1.57 1.89 -18.14
CA TYR A 213 2.95 2.14 -18.54
C TYR A 213 3.48 1.11 -19.54
N LEU A 214 3.06 -0.17 -19.42
CA LEU A 214 3.40 -1.21 -20.39
C LEU A 214 2.99 -0.90 -21.84
N LYS A 215 2.05 0.03 -22.05
CA LYS A 215 1.68 0.49 -23.39
C LYS A 215 2.73 1.42 -24.02
N THR A 216 3.60 2.00 -23.20
CA THR A 216 4.59 3.00 -23.61
C THR A 216 6.03 2.51 -23.49
N GLY A 217 6.29 1.43 -22.74
CA GLY A 217 7.63 0.86 -22.59
C GLY A 217 7.69 -0.38 -21.69
N PRO A 218 8.85 -1.05 -21.60
CA PRO A 218 9.05 -2.16 -20.68
C PRO A 218 8.99 -1.67 -19.22
N LEU A 219 8.51 -2.52 -18.30
CA LEU A 219 8.50 -2.18 -16.88
C LEU A 219 9.93 -2.16 -16.33
N PRO A 220 10.25 -1.23 -15.40
CA PRO A 220 11.52 -1.28 -14.70
C PRO A 220 11.53 -2.38 -13.64
N SER A 221 12.73 -2.87 -13.32
CA SER A 221 12.94 -3.83 -12.23
C SER A 221 12.59 -3.23 -10.87
N PRO A 222 12.01 -3.99 -9.92
CA PRO A 222 11.63 -5.41 -10.03
C PRO A 222 10.17 -5.64 -10.47
N ALA A 223 9.52 -4.63 -11.07
CA ALA A 223 8.12 -4.74 -11.46
C ALA A 223 7.90 -5.65 -12.67
N ASP A 224 8.88 -5.76 -13.57
CA ASP A 224 8.87 -6.64 -14.73
C ASP A 224 8.78 -8.12 -14.34
N SER A 225 9.67 -8.59 -13.47
CA SER A 225 9.73 -9.99 -13.01
C SER A 225 8.51 -10.36 -12.16
N SER A 226 7.95 -9.37 -11.45
CA SER A 226 6.81 -9.57 -10.54
C SER A 226 5.45 -9.36 -11.23
N TYR A 227 5.42 -8.92 -12.50
CA TYR A 227 4.20 -8.44 -13.14
C TYR A 227 3.07 -9.47 -13.20
N GLN A 228 3.39 -10.73 -13.52
CA GLN A 228 2.36 -11.78 -13.63
C GLN A 228 1.73 -12.12 -12.28
N ASP A 229 2.52 -12.15 -11.21
CA ASP A 229 2.01 -12.35 -9.85
C ASP A 229 1.17 -11.14 -9.40
N ILE A 230 1.63 -9.91 -9.65
CA ILE A 230 0.87 -8.68 -9.37
C ILE A 230 -0.49 -8.71 -10.11
N LYS A 231 -0.47 -9.06 -11.40
CA LYS A 231 -1.67 -9.19 -12.22
C LYS A 231 -2.61 -10.25 -11.68
N PHE A 232 -2.08 -11.42 -11.29
CA PHE A 232 -2.87 -12.50 -10.70
C PHE A 232 -3.54 -12.07 -9.40
N ILE A 233 -2.79 -11.44 -8.48
CA ILE A 233 -3.31 -10.92 -7.22
C ILE A 233 -4.41 -9.89 -7.50
N TYR A 234 -4.15 -8.89 -8.36
CA TYR A 234 -5.13 -7.87 -8.71
C TYR A 234 -6.43 -8.48 -9.23
N HIS A 235 -6.36 -9.39 -10.20
CA HIS A 235 -7.57 -10.01 -10.76
C HIS A 235 -8.30 -10.89 -9.76
N THR A 236 -7.57 -11.61 -8.91
CA THR A 236 -8.16 -12.41 -7.83
C THR A 236 -8.91 -11.52 -6.86
N VAL A 237 -8.37 -10.35 -6.53
CA VAL A 237 -9.00 -9.40 -5.60
C VAL A 237 -10.17 -8.64 -6.21
N MET A 238 -10.17 -8.45 -7.54
CA MET A 238 -11.15 -7.60 -8.24
C MET A 238 -12.28 -8.36 -8.96
N ASN A 239 -12.10 -9.65 -9.25
CA ASN A 239 -13.04 -10.48 -10.00
C ASN A 239 -13.86 -11.43 -9.13
N THR A 240 -13.82 -11.27 -7.80
CA THR A 240 -14.74 -11.91 -6.85
C THR A 240 -15.77 -10.92 -6.36
#